data_AF-A0A2P2KBM5-F1
#
_entry.id   AF-A0A2P2KBM5-F1
#
_cell.length_a   1.000
_cell.length_b   1.000
_cell.length_c   1.000
_cell.angle_alpha   90.00
_cell.angle_beta   90.00
_cell.angle_gamma   90.00
#
_symmetry.space_group_name_H-M   'P 1'
#
loop_
_entity.id
_entity.type
_entity.pdbx_description
1 polymer ?
#
loop_
_entity_poly.entity_id
_entity_poly.type
_entity_poly.pdbx_seq_one_letter_code
_entity_poly.pdbx_strand_id
1 'polypeptide(L)'
;MGASNLVADTVWKSIESTCSVTEDQLSILHFLFGKNFERATRILDQKGVRRITGEPSGRSIFQVVGESRRKEEYLCFAEHYCACYSFFYDVVNRGEQLCVRKL
;
A
#
# COMPACT_ATOMS: atom_id res chain seq x y z
N MET A 1 -0.29 18.67 -0.21
CA MET A 1 0.67 17.55 -0.36
C MET A 1 1.77 17.76 0.66
N GLY A 2 1.91 16.88 1.65
CA GLY A 2 2.93 17.02 2.70
C GLY A 2 4.32 16.64 2.19
N ALA A 3 5.38 17.19 2.80
CA ALA A 3 6.77 16.89 2.45
C ALA A 3 7.08 15.37 2.46
N SER A 4 6.43 14.64 3.37
CA SER A 4 6.51 13.17 3.49
C SER A 4 6.13 12.44 2.20
N ASN A 5 5.16 12.94 1.44
CA ASN A 5 4.71 12.28 0.20
C ASN A 5 5.73 12.47 -0.93
N LEU A 6 6.42 13.60 -0.96
CA LEU A 6 7.46 13.86 -1.97
C LEU A 6 8.69 12.96 -1.76
N VAL A 7 9.07 12.74 -0.50
CA VAL A 7 10.16 11.82 -0.16
C VAL A 7 9.77 10.39 -0.53
N ALA A 8 8.57 9.94 -0.15
CA ALA A 8 8.05 8.63 -0.52
C ALA A 8 8.04 8.43 -2.04
N ASP A 9 7.54 9.39 -2.81
CA ASP A 9 7.49 9.32 -4.27
C ASP A 9 8.88 9.22 -4.90
N THR A 10 9.88 9.87 -4.33
CA THR A 10 11.27 9.79 -4.81
C THR A 10 11.86 8.41 -4.55
N VAL A 11 11.64 7.86 -3.36
CA VAL A 11 12.08 6.50 -3.01
C VAL A 11 11.41 5.47 -3.93
N TRP A 12 10.09 5.58 -4.14
CA TRP A 12 9.35 4.66 -5.01
C TRP A 12 9.83 4.70 -6.46
N LYS A 13 10.08 5.90 -7.02
CA LYS A 13 10.65 6.02 -8.37
C LYS A 13 12.03 5.36 -8.49
N SER A 14 12.86 5.47 -7.46
CA SER A 14 14.16 4.80 -7.43
C SER A 14 14.03 3.28 -7.41
N ILE A 15 13.11 2.73 -6.60
CA ILE A 15 12.82 1.29 -6.56
C ILE A 15 12.30 0.80 -7.92
N GLU A 16 11.35 1.51 -8.53
CA GLU A 16 10.79 1.19 -9.85
C GLU A 16 11.89 1.18 -10.94
N SER A 17 12.84 2.12 -10.89
CA SER A 17 13.92 2.23 -11.88
C SER A 17 15.00 1.15 -11.76
N THR A 18 15.27 0.68 -10.53
CA THR A 18 16.34 -0.29 -10.26
C THR A 18 15.82 -1.73 -10.18
N CYS A 19 14.49 -1.91 -10.09
CA CYS A 19 13.83 -3.19 -9.81
C CYS A 19 14.40 -3.88 -8.55
N SER A 20 14.93 -3.10 -7.61
CA SER A 20 15.56 -3.59 -6.38
C SER A 20 15.21 -2.68 -5.21
N VAL A 21 15.21 -3.23 -4.00
CA VAL A 21 14.91 -2.49 -2.77
C VAL A 21 16.10 -2.59 -1.84
N THR A 22 16.59 -1.45 -1.36
CA THR A 22 17.70 -1.34 -0.41
C THR A 22 17.18 -1.16 1.03
N GLU A 23 18.02 -1.49 2.02
CA GLU A 23 17.68 -1.36 3.45
C GLU A 23 17.43 0.11 3.86
N ASP A 24 18.17 1.06 3.28
CA ASP A 24 17.94 2.49 3.50
C ASP A 24 16.56 2.93 2.99
N GLN A 25 16.15 2.45 1.80
CA GLN A 25 14.83 2.74 1.26
C GLN A 25 13.71 2.16 2.13
N LEU A 26 13.88 0.92 2.62
CA LEU A 26 12.93 0.31 3.58
C LEU A 26 12.85 1.12 4.87
N SER A 27 14.00 1.58 5.39
CA SER A 27 14.08 2.39 6.61
C SER A 27 13.36 3.73 6.47
N ILE A 28 13.55 4.40 5.32
CA ILE A 28 12.86 5.65 5.00
C ILE A 28 11.34 5.42 4.91
N LEU A 29 10.90 4.39 4.19
CA LEU A 29 9.47 4.09 4.04
C LEU A 29 8.83 3.71 5.37
N HIS A 30 9.52 2.92 6.19
CA HIS A 30 9.09 2.59 7.54
C HIS A 30 9.01 3.83 8.43
N PHE A 31 9.95 4.77 8.33
CA PHE A 31 9.89 6.04 9.07
C PHE A 31 8.67 6.88 8.66
N LEU A 32 8.34 6.93 7.36
CA LEU A 32 7.24 7.76 6.83
C LEU A 32 5.85 7.19 7.15
N PHE A 33 5.69 5.87 7.07
CA PHE A 33 4.38 5.21 7.13
C PHE A 33 4.20 4.33 8.38
N GLY A 34 5.27 4.07 9.12
CA GLY A 34 5.26 3.32 10.37
C GLY A 34 4.62 1.93 10.25
N LYS A 35 3.72 1.64 11.18
CA LYS A 35 3.03 0.34 11.28
C LYS A 35 2.20 0.01 10.05
N ASN A 36 1.75 1.01 9.29
CA ASN A 36 0.98 0.78 8.07
C ASN A 36 1.87 0.16 6.97
N PHE A 37 3.15 0.57 6.90
CA PHE A 37 4.11 -0.03 5.99
C PHE A 37 4.50 -1.45 6.42
N GLU A 38 4.77 -1.67 7.71
CA GLU A 38 5.09 -2.99 8.24
C GLU A 38 3.98 -4.03 7.97
N ARG A 39 2.72 -3.62 8.11
CA ARG A 39 1.56 -4.48 7.77
C ARG A 39 1.46 -4.71 6.27
N ALA A 40 1.63 -3.65 5.47
CA ALA A 40 1.56 -3.76 4.02
C ALA A 40 2.62 -4.72 3.47
N THR A 41 3.88 -4.64 3.93
CA THR A 41 4.96 -5.54 3.50
C THR A 41 4.68 -6.99 3.89
N ARG A 42 4.14 -7.25 5.09
CA ARG A 42 3.73 -8.61 5.50
C ARG A 42 2.67 -9.22 4.58
N ILE A 43 1.66 -8.45 4.21
CA ILE A 43 0.61 -8.92 3.29
C ILE A 43 1.23 -9.25 1.92
N LEU A 44 2.19 -8.45 1.46
CA LEU A 44 2.91 -8.69 0.21
C LEU A 44 3.78 -9.94 0.25
N ASP A 45 4.54 -10.13 1.33
CA ASP A 45 5.40 -11.31 1.54
C ASP A 45 4.56 -12.60 1.55
N GLN A 46 3.34 -12.52 2.10
CA GLN A 46 2.39 -13.63 2.13
C GLN A 46 1.60 -13.80 0.81
N LYS A 47 1.92 -13.02 -0.24
CA LYS A 47 1.19 -13.01 -1.52
C LYS A 47 -0.31 -12.73 -1.37
N GLY A 48 -0.66 -11.93 -0.37
CA GLY A 48 -2.04 -11.56 -0.04
C GLY A 48 -2.62 -10.45 -0.92
N VAL A 49 -1.96 -10.06 -2.02
CA VAL A 49 -2.44 -9.03 -2.95
C VAL A 49 -2.63 -9.61 -4.34
N ARG A 50 -3.82 -9.43 -4.90
CA ARG A 50 -4.17 -9.85 -6.26
C ARG A 50 -4.67 -8.66 -7.07
N ARG A 51 -4.11 -8.44 -8.25
CA ARG A 51 -4.59 -7.43 -9.20
C ARG A 51 -5.72 -8.01 -10.06
N ILE A 52 -6.83 -7.29 -10.16
CA ILE A 52 -7.97 -7.62 -11.02
C ILE A 52 -8.10 -6.49 -12.03
N THR A 53 -8.09 -6.82 -13.32
CA THR A 53 -8.22 -5.84 -14.41
C THR A 53 -9.52 -6.11 -15.16
N GLY A 54 -10.35 -5.09 -15.30
CA GLY A 54 -11.63 -5.19 -16.00
C GLY A 54 -11.51 -4.85 -17.48
N GLU A 55 -11.91 -5.76 -18.36
CA GLU A 55 -12.01 -5.54 -19.81
C GLU A 55 -13.44 -5.15 -20.21
N PRO A 56 -13.64 -4.22 -21.18
CA PRO A 56 -12.64 -3.51 -21.98
C PRO A 56 -12.07 -2.25 -21.31
N SER A 57 -12.49 -1.94 -20.08
CA SER A 57 -12.19 -0.64 -19.44
C SER A 57 -10.71 -0.39 -19.13
N GLY A 58 -9.89 -1.44 -19.02
CA GLY A 58 -8.50 -1.37 -18.58
C GLY A 58 -8.30 -0.96 -17.11
N ARG A 59 -9.38 -0.69 -16.38
CA ARG A 59 -9.30 -0.29 -14.96
C ARG A 59 -8.86 -1.48 -14.11
N SER A 60 -7.95 -1.23 -13.17
CA SER A 60 -7.48 -2.25 -12.24
C SER A 60 -7.81 -1.92 -10.80
N ILE A 61 -8.30 -2.93 -10.08
CA ILE A 61 -8.50 -2.92 -8.63
C ILE A 61 -7.61 -3.99 -8.00
N PHE A 62 -7.33 -3.85 -6.72
CA PHE A 62 -6.56 -4.81 -5.95
C PHE A 62 -7.46 -5.49 -4.94
N GLN A 63 -7.30 -6.79 -4.80
CA GLN A 63 -7.91 -7.56 -3.73
C GLN A 63 -6.81 -7.89 -2.72
N VAL A 64 -7.04 -7.52 -1.47
CA VAL A 64 -6.06 -7.58 -0.39
C VAL A 64 -6.61 -8.46 0.72
N VAL A 65 -5.87 -9.51 1.08
CA VAL A 65 -6.22 -10.39 2.19
C VAL A 65 -5.92 -9.67 3.51
N GLY A 66 -6.87 -9.68 4.42
CA GLY A 66 -6.70 -9.18 5.77
C GLY A 66 -5.76 -10.05 6.60
N GLU A 67 -4.99 -9.44 7.49
CA GLU A 67 -4.15 -10.16 8.46
C GLU A 67 -4.96 -10.94 9.53
N SER A 68 -6.29 -10.75 9.58
CA SER A 68 -7.14 -11.41 10.57
C SER A 68 -7.28 -12.90 10.29
N ARG A 69 -7.52 -13.69 11.35
CA ARG A 69 -7.72 -15.15 11.25
C ARG A 69 -8.91 -15.56 10.38
N ARG A 70 -9.77 -14.60 10.00
CA ARG A 70 -10.99 -14.86 9.22
C ARG A 70 -10.76 -14.92 7.71
N LYS A 71 -9.54 -14.69 7.22
CA LYS A 71 -9.20 -14.67 5.78
C LYS A 71 -10.19 -13.81 4.98
N GLU A 72 -10.51 -12.63 5.50
CA GLU A 72 -11.36 -11.68 4.78
C GLU A 72 -10.57 -11.04 3.63
N GLU A 73 -11.21 -10.85 2.49
CA GLU A 73 -10.62 -10.19 1.33
C GLU A 73 -11.26 -8.81 1.14
N TYR A 74 -10.42 -7.78 1.06
CA TYR A 74 -10.85 -6.40 0.89
C TYR A 74 -10.54 -5.89 -0.51
N LEU A 75 -11.44 -5.07 -1.04
CA LEU A 75 -11.19 -4.33 -2.28
C LEU A 75 -10.41 -3.05 -1.98
N CYS A 76 -9.34 -2.84 -2.74
CA CYS A 76 -8.45 -1.70 -2.66
C CYS A 76 -8.30 -1.04 -4.03
N PHE A 77 -8.59 0.25 -4.08
CA PHE A 77 -8.34 1.13 -5.21
C PHE A 77 -7.06 1.87 -4.91
N ALA A 78 -6.05 1.64 -5.75
CA ALA A 78 -4.65 2.00 -5.48
C ALA A 78 -4.39 3.45 -5.08
N GLU A 79 -5.28 4.38 -5.43
CA GLU A 79 -5.03 5.80 -5.24
C GLU A 79 -5.87 6.41 -4.11
N HIS A 80 -6.98 5.79 -3.71
CA HIS A 80 -8.01 6.52 -2.95
C HIS A 80 -8.75 5.74 -1.87
N TYR A 81 -8.81 4.42 -1.94
CA TYR A 81 -9.74 3.69 -1.06
C TYR A 81 -9.29 2.27 -0.80
N CYS A 82 -9.42 1.82 0.45
CA CYS A 82 -9.39 0.41 0.79
C CYS A 82 -10.58 0.10 1.70
N ALA A 83 -11.25 -1.03 1.45
CA ALA A 83 -12.40 -1.49 2.23
C ALA A 83 -12.01 -2.08 3.60
N CYS A 84 -10.72 -2.09 3.96
CA CYS A 84 -10.27 -2.63 5.24
C CYS A 84 -10.60 -1.68 6.40
N TYR A 85 -10.79 -2.24 7.59
CA TYR A 85 -11.10 -1.46 8.79
C TYR A 85 -9.98 -0.47 9.15
N SER A 86 -8.72 -0.82 8.89
CA SER A 86 -7.57 0.05 9.12
C SER A 86 -7.64 1.34 8.28
N PHE A 87 -8.08 1.27 7.02
CA PHE A 87 -8.24 2.47 6.20
C PHE A 87 -9.26 3.45 6.81
N PHE A 88 -10.40 2.92 7.27
CA PHE A 88 -11.42 3.75 7.90
C PHE A 88 -10.91 4.41 9.19
N TYR A 89 -10.18 3.66 10.02
CA TYR A 89 -9.72 4.17 11.30
C TYR A 89 -8.49 5.08 11.19
N ASP A 90 -7.47 4.65 10.45
CA ASP A 90 -6.18 5.35 10.36
C ASP A 90 -6.25 6.52 9.35
N VAL A 91 -6.89 6.33 8.20
CA VAL A 91 -6.90 7.36 7.14
C VAL A 91 -8.12 8.27 7.23
N VAL A 92 -9.32 7.71 7.34
CA VAL A 92 -10.55 8.54 7.35
C VAL A 92 -10.73 9.24 8.70
N ASN A 93 -10.57 8.52 9.82
CA ASN A 93 -10.83 9.08 11.15
C ASN A 93 -9.63 9.85 11.72
N ARG A 94 -8.39 9.34 11.55
CA ARG A 94 -7.17 9.98 12.10
C ARG A 94 -6.41 10.86 11.11
N GLY A 95 -6.72 10.79 9.81
CA GLY A 95 -6.01 11.56 8.79
C GLY A 95 -4.55 11.12 8.58
N GLU A 96 -4.20 9.87 8.93
CA GLU A 96 -2.87 9.33 8.66
C GLU A 96 -2.63 9.15 7.16
N GLN A 97 -1.35 9.15 6.76
CA GLN A 97 -0.98 9.01 5.35
C GLN A 97 -1.25 7.59 4.85
N LEU A 98 -1.89 7.50 3.69
CA LEU A 98 -2.16 6.25 3.00
C LEU A 98 -0.88 5.72 2.32
N CYS A 99 -0.41 4.53 2.71
CA CYS A 99 0.63 3.81 1.99
C CYS A 99 -0.02 2.85 0.98
N VAL A 100 -0.40 3.35 -0.21
CA VAL A 100 -0.88 2.49 -1.29
C VAL A 100 -0.15 2.85 -2.58
N ARG A 101 0.55 1.89 -3.16
CA ARG A 101 1.11 2.02 -4.51
C ARG A 101 1.08 0.67 -5.22
N LYS A 102 0.89 0.74 -6.54
CA LYS A 102 0.85 -0.38 -7.49
C LYS A 102 2.22 -1.08 -7.46
N LEU A 103 2.28 -2.31 -6.98
CA LEU A 103 3.35 -3.24 -7.36
C LEU A 103 3.08 -3.82 -8.74
#